data_AF-A0A958ITW2-F1
#
_entry.id   AF-A0A958ITW2-F1
#
_cell.length_a   1.000
_cell.length_b   1.000
_cell.length_c   1.000
_cell.angle_alpha   90.00
_cell.angle_beta   90.00
_cell.angle_gamma   90.00
#
_symmetry.space_group_name_H-M   'P 1'
#
loop_
_entity.id
_entity.type
_entity.pdbx_description
1 polymer ?
#
loop_
_entity_poly.entity_id
_entity_poly.type
_entity_poly.pdbx_seq_one_letter_code
_entity_poly.pdbx_strand_id
1 'polypeptide(L)'
;RAEVEFGDMRPEWFLFSESQSRFIISIDPAHKAAFEASMSEAGLPLAQLGTVGGDRFKINARIDLPLNQLSGIYYQTIENIMAE
;
A
#
# COMPACT_ATOMS: atom_id res chain seq x y z
N ARG A 1 -5.38 2.65 5.94
CA ARG A 1 -5.41 4.04 5.44
C ARG A 1 -3.98 4.46 5.13
N ALA A 2 -3.71 4.87 3.89
CA ALA A 2 -2.42 5.41 3.47
C ALA A 2 -2.49 6.94 3.32
N GLU A 3 -1.43 7.60 3.75
CA GLU A 3 -1.17 9.04 3.67
C GLU A 3 0.18 9.23 2.98
N VAL A 4 0.14 9.51 1.68
CA VAL A 4 1.33 9.55 0.83
C VAL A 4 1.52 10.92 0.20
N GLU A 5 2.76 11.36 0.13
CA GLU A 5 3.17 12.55 -0.63
C GLU A 5 3.60 12.12 -2.03
N PHE A 6 2.88 12.58 -3.05
CA PHE A 6 3.17 12.23 -4.45
C PHE A 6 4.33 13.05 -5.04
N GLY A 7 4.65 14.20 -4.44
CA GLY A 7 5.62 15.16 -4.99
C GLY A 7 5.25 15.61 -6.41
N ASP A 8 6.26 15.80 -7.27
CA ASP A 8 6.10 16.15 -8.68
C ASP A 8 5.76 14.93 -9.58
N MET A 9 5.60 13.74 -8.98
CA MET A 9 5.29 12.53 -9.73
C MET A 9 3.81 12.48 -10.11
N ARG A 10 3.54 12.02 -11.33
CA ARG A 10 2.17 11.70 -11.74
C ARG A 10 1.55 10.64 -10.82
N PRO A 11 0.33 10.85 -10.29
CA PRO A 11 -0.30 9.91 -9.37
C PRO A 11 -0.42 8.48 -9.93
N GLU A 12 -0.69 8.35 -11.22
CA GLU A 12 -0.82 7.04 -11.87
C GLU A 12 0.50 6.25 -11.84
N TRP A 13 1.63 6.92 -12.09
CA TRP A 13 2.94 6.27 -11.99
C TRP A 13 3.28 5.91 -10.56
N PHE A 14 2.98 6.78 -9.60
CA PHE A 14 3.22 6.47 -8.19
C PHE A 14 2.46 5.22 -7.74
N LEU A 15 1.19 5.08 -8.15
CA LEU A 15 0.31 3.99 -7.70
C LEU A 15 0.49 2.68 -8.46
N PHE A 16 0.82 2.74 -9.76
CA PHE A 16 0.81 1.57 -10.64
C PHE A 16 2.19 1.24 -11.25
N SER A 17 3.27 1.91 -10.82
CA SER A 17 4.62 1.53 -11.25
C SER A 17 5.01 0.15 -10.73
N GLU A 18 5.57 -0.69 -11.60
CA GLU A 18 6.11 -2.02 -11.29
C GLU A 18 7.64 -2.04 -11.13
N SER A 19 8.25 -0.89 -10.81
CA SER A 19 9.70 -0.86 -10.55
C SER A 19 10.06 -1.78 -9.38
N GLN A 20 11.18 -2.50 -9.55
CA GLN A 20 11.65 -3.56 -8.66
C GLN A 20 12.28 -3.01 -7.37
N SER A 21 12.62 -3.92 -6.45
CA SER A 21 13.35 -3.61 -5.20
C SER A 21 12.64 -2.64 -4.26
N ARG A 22 11.31 -2.73 -4.17
CA ARG A 22 10.47 -1.98 -3.22
C ARG A 22 9.65 -2.95 -2.40
N PHE A 23 9.55 -2.68 -1.10
CA PHE A 23 8.85 -3.52 -0.14
C PHE A 23 7.90 -2.67 0.71
N ILE A 24 6.71 -3.21 0.96
CA ILE A 24 5.77 -2.66 1.94
C ILE A 24 5.75 -3.62 3.12
N ILE A 25 5.95 -3.08 4.30
CA ILE A 25 6.01 -3.82 5.56
C ILE A 25 5.05 -3.20 6.56
N SER A 26 4.36 -4.04 7.32
CA SER A 26 3.57 -3.64 8.48
C SER A 26 4.37 -3.93 9.74
N ILE A 27 4.44 -2.96 10.65
CA ILE A 27 5.23 -3.05 11.87
C ILE A 27 4.30 -2.76 13.04
N ASP A 28 4.43 -3.52 14.12
CA ASP A 28 3.80 -3.17 15.39
C ASP A 28 4.32 -1.77 15.83
N PRO A 29 3.44 -0.81 16.16
CA PRO A 29 3.86 0.51 16.63
C PRO A 29 4.91 0.47 17.76
N ALA A 30 4.90 -0.55 18.61
CA ALA A 30 5.90 -0.73 19.67
C ALA A 30 7.33 -0.93 19.16
N HIS A 31 7.49 -1.45 17.93
CA HIS A 31 8.79 -1.70 17.30
C HIS A 31 9.19 -0.65 16.26
N LYS A 32 8.35 0.35 15.99
CA LYS A 32 8.58 1.36 14.94
C LYS A 32 9.93 2.05 15.05
N ALA A 33 10.25 2.59 16.23
CA ALA A 33 11.47 3.37 16.44
C ALA A 33 12.74 2.52 16.28
N ALA A 34 12.73 1.29 16.81
CA ALA A 34 13.84 0.35 16.66
C ALA A 34 14.05 -0.03 15.19
N PHE A 35 12.96 -0.28 14.46
CA PHE A 35 13.01 -0.60 13.04
C PHE A 35 13.57 0.56 12.20
N GLU A 36 13.08 1.78 12.41
CA GLU A 36 13.56 2.98 11.71
C GLU A 36 15.06 3.22 11.95
N ALA A 37 15.53 2.99 13.18
CA ALA A 37 16.96 3.07 13.51
C ALA A 37 17.78 2.05 12.71
N SER A 38 17.35 0.78 12.68
CA SER A 38 18.06 -0.27 11.91
C SER A 38 18.08 -0.01 10.41
N MET A 39 16.99 0.51 9.82
CA MET A 39 16.97 0.88 8.40
C MET A 39 17.90 2.06 8.11
N SER A 40 17.91 3.06 8.99
CA SER A 40 18.82 4.20 8.88
C SER A 40 20.29 3.78 8.99
N GLU A 41 20.63 2.88 9.90
CA GLU A 41 21.99 2.33 10.04
C GLU A 41 22.42 1.56 8.78
N ALA A 42 21.49 0.82 8.17
CA ALA A 42 21.71 0.14 6.89
C ALA A 42 21.73 1.07 5.66
N GLY A 43 21.45 2.37 5.82
CA GLY A 43 21.39 3.33 4.73
C GLY A 43 20.22 3.08 3.76
N LEU A 44 19.15 2.42 4.21
CA LEU A 44 17.99 2.09 3.38
C LEU A 44 16.94 3.20 3.43
N PRO A 45 16.39 3.63 2.27
CA PRO A 45 15.34 4.63 2.24
C PRO A 45 14.04 4.06 2.82
N LEU A 46 13.36 4.86 3.63
CA LEU A 46 12.11 4.49 4.28
C LEU A 46 11.08 5.61 4.14
N ALA A 47 9.82 5.22 3.94
CA ALA A 47 8.68 6.11 3.97
C ALA A 47 7.54 5.46 4.77
N GLN A 48 7.01 6.19 5.75
CA GLN A 48 5.81 5.76 6.47
C GLN A 48 4.58 6.02 5.59
N LEU A 49 3.95 4.95 5.11
CA LEU A 49 2.78 5.06 4.22
C LEU A 49 1.47 5.26 4.97
N GLY A 50 1.35 4.82 6.23
CA GLY A 50 0.11 4.93 6.99
C GLY A 50 -0.11 3.78 7.98
N THR A 51 -1.37 3.39 8.17
CA THR A 51 -1.78 2.35 9.14
C THR A 51 -2.70 1.30 8.53
N VAL A 52 -2.67 0.10 9.09
CA VAL A 52 -3.54 -1.03 8.71
C VAL A 52 -4.78 -1.12 9.62
N GLY A 53 -5.85 -1.72 9.12
CA GLY A 53 -7.11 -1.93 9.86
C GLY A 53 -8.35 -1.46 9.10
N GLY A 54 -9.53 -1.78 9.67
CA GLY A 54 -10.83 -1.49 9.08
C GLY A 54 -11.16 -2.37 7.87
N ASP A 55 -12.24 -2.02 7.19
CA ASP A 55 -12.82 -2.75 6.05
C ASP A 55 -12.75 -1.96 4.73
N ARG A 56 -11.95 -0.87 4.71
CA ARG A 56 -11.82 0.04 3.57
C ARG A 56 -10.37 0.28 3.18
N PHE A 57 -10.09 0.23 1.89
CA PHE A 57 -8.85 0.67 1.29
C PHE A 57 -8.91 2.17 0.99
N LYS A 58 -8.05 2.95 1.65
CA LYS A 58 -8.02 4.41 1.54
C LYS A 58 -6.62 4.90 1.22
N ILE A 59 -6.49 5.77 0.21
CA ILE A 59 -5.27 6.51 -0.12
C ILE A 59 -5.62 8.00 -0.24
N ASN A 60 -5.14 8.79 0.73
CA ASN A 60 -5.45 10.21 0.89
C ASN A 60 -6.97 10.44 0.73
N ALA A 61 -7.37 11.47 -0.02
CA ALA A 61 -8.75 11.75 -0.42
C ALA A 61 -9.11 11.21 -1.83
N ARG A 62 -8.17 10.52 -2.51
CA ARG A 62 -8.34 10.12 -3.92
C ARG A 62 -9.01 8.77 -4.08
N ILE A 63 -8.70 7.82 -3.20
CA ILE A 63 -9.23 6.46 -3.24
C ILE A 63 -9.88 6.15 -1.90
N ASP A 64 -11.13 5.70 -1.94
CA ASP A 64 -11.85 5.19 -0.78
C ASP A 64 -12.82 4.09 -1.24
N LEU A 65 -12.39 2.83 -1.16
CA LEU A 65 -13.12 1.66 -1.64
C LEU A 65 -13.27 0.60 -0.54
N PRO A 66 -14.39 -0.14 -0.48
CA PRO A 66 -14.54 -1.23 0.49
C PRO A 66 -13.72 -2.46 0.06
N LEU A 67 -13.12 -3.16 1.03
CA LEU A 67 -12.20 -4.28 0.75
C LEU A 67 -12.90 -5.47 0.10
N ASN A 68 -14.17 -5.73 0.44
CA ASN A 68 -14.94 -6.82 -0.16
C ASN A 68 -15.13 -6.66 -1.68
N GLN A 69 -15.30 -5.43 -2.15
CA GLN A 69 -15.39 -5.12 -3.58
C GLN A 69 -14.04 -5.41 -4.27
N LEU A 70 -12.94 -4.95 -3.68
CA LEU A 70 -11.59 -5.18 -4.22
C LEU A 70 -11.24 -6.67 -4.25
N SER A 71 -11.52 -7.40 -3.17
CA SER A 71 -11.26 -8.84 -3.11
C SER A 71 -12.13 -9.61 -4.11
N GLY A 72 -13.40 -9.22 -4.28
CA GLY A 72 -14.28 -9.80 -5.29
C GLY A 72 -13.71 -9.63 -6.69
N ILE A 73 -13.32 -8.41 -7.07
CA ILE A 73 -12.70 -8.13 -8.37
C ILE A 73 -11.42 -8.95 -8.55
N TYR A 74 -10.53 -8.99 -7.55
CA TYR A 74 -9.24 -9.67 -7.70
C TYR A 74 -9.39 -11.19 -7.82
N TYR A 75 -10.21 -11.82 -6.98
CA TYR A 75 -10.28 -13.28 -6.90
C TYR A 75 -11.33 -13.90 -7.84
N GLN A 76 -12.43 -13.20 -8.14
CA GLN A 76 -13.58 -13.81 -8.84
C GLN A 76 -13.64 -13.46 -10.33
N THR A 77 -12.85 -12.48 -10.81
CA THR A 77 -12.94 -12.05 -12.22
C THR A 77 -12.71 -13.20 -13.20
N ILE A 78 -11.66 -14.00 -13.00
CA ILE A 78 -11.35 -15.12 -13.90
C ILE A 78 -12.44 -16.20 -13.82
N GLU A 79 -12.86 -16.56 -12.61
CA GLU A 79 -13.92 -17.56 -12.39
C GLU A 79 -15.21 -17.16 -13.12
N ASN A 80 -15.65 -15.91 -12.95
CA ASN A 80 -16.88 -15.41 -13.56
C ASN A 80 -16.81 -15.43 -15.09
N ILE A 81 -15.67 -15.01 -15.67
CA ILE A 81 -15.47 -15.04 -17.13
C ILE A 81 -15.49 -16.48 -17.67
N MET A 82 -14.97 -17.45 -16.92
CA MET A 82 -14.93 -18.85 -17.35
C MET A 82 -16.24 -19.60 -17.14
N ALA A 83 -17.16 -19.07 -16.34
CA ALA A 83 -18.47 -19.65 -16.07
C ALA A 83 -19.54 -19.25 -17.10
N GLU A 84 -19.26 -18.27 -17.96
CA GLU A 84 -20.06 -17.86 -19.12
C GLU A 84 -19.82 -18.76 -20.34
#